data_AF-A0A7S1V9N3-F1
#
_entry.id   AF-A0A7S1V9N3-F1
#
_cell.length_a   1.000
_cell.length_b   1.000
_cell.length_c   1.000
_cell.angle_alpha   90.00
_cell.angle_beta   90.00
_cell.angle_gamma   90.00
#
_symmetry.space_group_name_H-M   'P 1'
#
loop_
_entity.id
_entity.type
_entity.pdbx_description
1 polymer ?
#
loop_
_entity_poly.entity_id
_entity_poly.type
_entity_poly.pdbx_seq_one_letter_code
_entity_poly.pdbx_strand_id
1 'polypeptide(L)'
;DGALRDMDDDEVDGELFVDSADAIDDFDEMEKDDNDEDAGQFRNTAAKDEDDMPEYAHVLPLYSMLSVDEQAKVFLPPPKGHRLIVVATNIAETSLTIPGVSYVVDSGRQKCRNYHA
;
A
#
# COMPACT_ATOMS: atom_id res chain seq x y z
N ASP A 1 0.29 40.68 39.26
CA ASP A 1 0.04 41.77 38.30
C ASP A 1 -0.32 41.13 36.98
N GLY A 2 -1.56 41.30 36.52
CA GLY A 2 -2.10 40.74 35.27
C GLY A 2 -2.51 39.25 35.25
N ALA A 3 -3.44 38.82 36.11
CA ALA A 3 -4.08 37.51 35.96
C ALA A 3 -5.30 37.64 35.01
N LEU A 4 -5.18 37.11 33.79
CA LEU A 4 -6.34 36.84 32.94
C LEU A 4 -7.21 35.82 33.66
N ARG A 5 -8.45 36.23 33.93
CA ARG A 5 -9.47 35.43 34.62
C ARG A 5 -9.90 34.26 33.77
N ASP A 6 -10.00 33.11 34.42
CA ASP A 6 -10.65 31.90 33.98
C ASP A 6 -12.07 32.21 33.48
N MET A 7 -12.41 31.75 32.28
CA MET A 7 -13.78 31.74 31.78
C MET A 7 -14.40 30.42 32.24
N ASP A 8 -15.04 30.48 33.39
CA ASP A 8 -15.89 29.41 33.91
C ASP A 8 -17.12 29.24 33.02
N ASP A 9 -17.38 27.97 32.74
CA ASP A 9 -18.64 27.33 32.33
C ASP A 9 -19.80 27.89 33.17
N ASP A 10 -20.81 28.51 32.54
CA ASP A 10 -22.20 28.63 33.02
C ASP A 10 -22.98 29.70 32.22
N GLU A 11 -23.54 29.33 31.07
CA GLU A 11 -24.82 29.90 30.62
C GLU A 11 -25.56 28.87 29.76
N VAL A 12 -26.13 27.88 30.45
CA VAL A 12 -27.21 27.03 29.93
C VAL A 12 -28.51 27.69 30.36
N ASP A 13 -29.15 28.43 29.46
CA ASP A 13 -30.50 28.92 29.64
C ASP A 13 -31.35 28.69 28.38
N GLY A 14 -32.58 28.20 28.59
CA GLY A 14 -33.60 28.23 27.56
C GLY A 14 -34.17 26.87 27.15
N GLU A 15 -34.73 26.15 28.10
CA GLU A 15 -35.93 25.32 27.94
C GLU A 15 -36.78 25.72 26.72
N LEU A 16 -36.85 24.85 25.71
CA LEU A 16 -37.91 24.92 24.69
C LEU A 16 -38.56 23.54 24.54
N PHE A 17 -39.31 23.16 25.57
CA PHE A 17 -40.43 22.26 25.39
C PHE A 17 -41.48 22.98 24.52
N VAL A 18 -41.59 22.63 23.23
CA VAL A 18 -42.81 22.86 22.46
C VAL A 18 -43.37 21.50 22.07
N ASP A 19 -44.30 21.04 22.89
CA ASP A 19 -45.22 19.96 22.56
C ASP A 19 -46.37 20.60 21.77
N SER A 20 -46.32 20.54 20.44
CA SER A 20 -47.53 20.54 19.60
C SER A 20 -47.13 20.26 18.15
N ALA A 21 -47.73 19.21 17.60
CA ALA A 21 -47.76 18.94 16.18
C ALA A 21 -48.23 20.16 15.38
N ASP A 22 -47.48 20.50 14.32
CA ASP A 22 -47.91 21.02 13.01
C ASP A 22 -46.79 21.86 12.35
N ALA A 23 -46.55 21.63 11.04
CA ALA A 23 -45.50 22.17 10.13
C ALA A 23 -44.16 21.39 10.17
N ILE A 24 -43.87 20.38 9.34
CA ILE A 24 -43.77 20.28 7.86
C ILE A 24 -42.66 21.16 7.24
N ASP A 25 -41.75 20.47 6.53
CA ASP A 25 -40.81 20.91 5.48
C ASP A 25 -39.73 21.95 5.82
N ASP A 26 -38.52 21.46 6.12
CA ASP A 26 -37.29 21.80 5.37
C ASP A 26 -36.12 20.94 5.87
N PHE A 27 -36.16 19.64 5.56
CA PHE A 27 -35.01 18.74 5.68
C PHE A 27 -34.38 18.55 4.29
N ASP A 28 -34.00 19.66 3.66
CA ASP A 28 -33.16 19.62 2.47
C ASP A 28 -31.82 20.30 2.75
N GLU A 29 -30.78 19.72 2.15
CA GLU A 29 -29.41 20.22 2.08
C GLU A 29 -28.47 19.89 3.26
N MET A 30 -28.27 18.58 3.48
CA MET A 30 -26.95 18.11 3.95
C MET A 30 -26.03 18.06 2.72
N GLU A 31 -25.14 19.04 2.59
CA GLU A 31 -24.09 19.04 1.57
C GLU A 31 -23.28 17.74 1.69
N LYS A 32 -23.23 16.97 0.60
CA LYS A 32 -22.29 15.85 0.47
C LYS A 32 -20.91 16.45 0.21
N ASP A 33 -20.04 16.32 1.20
CA ASP A 33 -18.61 16.58 1.03
C ASP A 33 -18.01 15.43 0.20
N ASP A 34 -18.09 15.56 -1.12
CA ASP A 34 -17.47 14.68 -2.10
C ASP A 34 -15.96 14.98 -2.17
N ASN A 35 -15.18 14.50 -1.20
CA ASN A 35 -13.72 14.52 -1.31
C ASN A 35 -13.03 13.32 -0.64
N ASP A 36 -13.10 12.16 -1.28
CA ASP A 36 -12.09 11.10 -1.15
C ASP A 36 -11.43 10.90 -2.53
N GLU A 37 -10.65 11.90 -2.96
CA GLU A 37 -9.75 11.75 -4.09
C GLU A 37 -8.55 10.86 -3.75
N ASP A 38 -8.30 9.92 -4.66
CA ASP A 38 -7.04 9.20 -4.90
C ASP A 38 -6.67 8.01 -3.99
N ALA A 39 -7.60 7.06 -3.85
CA ALA A 39 -7.19 5.66 -3.80
C ALA A 39 -6.65 5.27 -5.19
N GLY A 40 -5.35 5.49 -5.40
CA GLY A 40 -4.64 5.29 -6.65
C GLY A 40 -5.16 4.11 -7.45
N GLN A 41 -5.81 4.42 -8.57
CA GLN A 41 -6.27 3.42 -9.52
C GLN A 41 -5.06 2.62 -9.98
N PHE A 42 -4.94 1.39 -9.48
CA PHE A 42 -4.13 0.36 -10.12
C PHE A 42 -4.65 0.26 -11.55
N ARG A 43 -3.97 0.93 -12.47
CA ARG A 43 -4.23 0.86 -13.90
C ARG A 43 -4.02 -0.60 -14.31
N ASN A 44 -5.08 -1.40 -14.23
CA ASN A 44 -5.18 -2.63 -14.97
C ASN A 44 -5.27 -2.24 -16.45
N THR A 45 -4.12 -1.97 -17.06
CA THR A 45 -3.96 -2.03 -18.52
C THR A 45 -4.02 -3.50 -18.92
N ALA A 46 -5.17 -4.15 -18.67
CA ALA A 46 -5.47 -5.52 -19.05
C ALA A 46 -5.88 -5.60 -20.53
N ALA A 47 -5.18 -4.83 -21.37
CA ALA A 47 -5.28 -4.87 -22.81
C ALA A 47 -3.87 -5.13 -23.35
N LYS A 48 -3.32 -6.30 -23.00
CA LYS A 48 -2.18 -6.89 -23.69
C LYS A 48 -2.56 -8.33 -23.99
N ASP A 49 -2.68 -8.59 -25.28
CA ASP A 49 -2.85 -9.84 -26.00
C ASP A 49 -2.78 -11.11 -25.12
N GLU A 50 -3.88 -11.84 -25.05
CA GLU A 50 -3.98 -13.13 -24.33
C GLU A 50 -2.91 -14.15 -24.79
N ASP A 51 -2.38 -13.96 -26.00
CA ASP A 51 -1.33 -14.79 -26.62
C ASP A 51 0.08 -14.58 -26.05
N ASP A 52 0.34 -13.52 -25.28
CA ASP A 52 1.68 -13.19 -24.74
C ASP A 52 1.80 -13.44 -23.21
N MET A 53 0.79 -14.09 -22.62
CA MET A 53 0.83 -14.48 -21.21
C MET A 53 1.70 -15.73 -21.04
N PRO A 54 2.75 -15.70 -20.20
CA PRO A 54 3.59 -16.88 -19.98
C PRO A 54 2.76 -18.01 -19.33
N GLU A 55 2.80 -19.18 -19.96
CA GLU A 55 2.06 -20.38 -19.55
C GLU A 55 2.62 -20.99 -18.26
N TYR A 56 3.90 -20.76 -17.97
CA TYR A 56 4.61 -21.36 -16.84
C TYR A 56 5.43 -20.35 -16.03
N ALA A 57 5.76 -20.72 -14.79
CA ALA A 57 6.64 -19.96 -13.91
C ALA A 57 8.00 -20.66 -13.77
N HIS A 58 9.09 -19.90 -13.92
CA HIS A 58 10.45 -20.34 -13.61
C HIS A 58 10.91 -19.66 -12.32
N VAL A 59 10.84 -20.39 -11.21
CA VAL A 59 11.10 -19.85 -9.87
C VAL A 59 12.52 -20.19 -9.41
N LEU A 60 13.30 -19.17 -9.05
CA LEU A 60 14.67 -19.33 -8.55
C LEU A 60 14.84 -18.62 -7.20
N PRO A 61 15.44 -19.27 -6.18
CA PRO A 61 15.77 -18.60 -4.93
C PRO A 61 17.08 -17.80 -5.07
N LEU A 62 17.21 -16.70 -4.32
CA LEU A 62 18.44 -15.92 -4.22
C LEU A 62 18.70 -15.48 -2.78
N TYR A 63 19.66 -16.15 -2.13
CA TYR A 63 20.10 -15.84 -0.77
C TYR A 63 21.57 -16.22 -0.58
N SER A 64 22.22 -15.67 0.45
CA SER A 64 23.68 -15.73 0.63
C SER A 64 24.29 -17.11 0.85
N MET A 65 23.52 -18.12 1.25
CA MET A 65 24.02 -19.48 1.48
C MET A 65 23.99 -20.36 0.21
N LEU A 66 23.45 -19.87 -0.91
CA LEU A 66 23.51 -20.59 -2.19
C LEU A 66 24.94 -20.64 -2.73
N SER A 67 25.27 -21.72 -3.44
CA SER A 67 26.55 -21.80 -4.17
C SER A 67 26.62 -20.73 -5.28
N VAL A 68 27.83 -20.35 -5.67
CA VAL A 68 28.04 -19.34 -6.74
C VAL A 68 27.36 -19.78 -8.04
N ASP A 69 27.44 -21.07 -8.36
CA ASP A 69 26.81 -21.63 -9.56
C ASP A 69 25.28 -21.56 -9.52
N GLU A 70 24.67 -21.69 -8.34
CA GLU A 70 23.23 -21.54 -8.17
C GLU A 70 22.78 -20.08 -8.24
N GLN A 71 23.54 -19.17 -7.64
CA GLN A 71 23.29 -17.73 -7.76
C GLN A 71 23.41 -17.28 -9.22
N ALA A 72 24.35 -17.85 -9.99
CA ALA A 72 24.53 -17.52 -11.40
C ALA A 72 23.31 -17.84 -12.26
N LYS A 73 22.44 -18.78 -11.85
CA LYS A 73 21.24 -19.17 -12.62
C LYS A 73 20.24 -18.03 -12.77
N VAL A 74 20.20 -17.08 -11.84
CA VAL A 74 19.25 -15.95 -11.92
C VAL A 74 19.58 -14.98 -13.07
N PHE A 75 20.80 -15.04 -13.61
CA PHE A 75 21.22 -14.22 -14.77
C PHE A 75 20.96 -14.90 -16.12
N LEU A 76 20.61 -16.19 -16.11
CA LEU A 76 20.31 -16.91 -17.34
C LEU A 76 18.89 -16.59 -17.80
N PRO A 77 18.65 -16.49 -19.12
CA PRO A 77 17.30 -16.32 -19.63
C PRO A 77 16.42 -17.51 -19.23
N PRO A 78 15.17 -17.29 -18.83
CA PRO A 78 14.25 -18.38 -18.53
C PRO A 78 13.94 -19.19 -19.80
N PRO A 79 13.48 -20.45 -19.65
CA PRO A 79 12.97 -21.23 -20.78
C PRO A 79 11.82 -20.51 -21.52
N LYS A 80 11.61 -20.82 -22.80
CA LYS A 80 10.52 -20.24 -23.58
C LYS A 80 9.16 -20.50 -22.92
N GLY A 81 8.26 -19.52 -22.98
CA GLY A 81 6.94 -19.60 -22.37
C GLY A 81 6.93 -19.50 -20.84
N HIS A 82 8.07 -19.23 -20.19
CA HIS A 82 8.16 -19.09 -18.74
C HIS A 82 8.39 -17.65 -18.29
N ARG A 83 7.70 -17.24 -17.23
CA ARG A 83 8.02 -16.02 -16.48
C ARG A 83 9.11 -16.32 -15.46
N LEU A 84 10.21 -15.57 -15.51
CA LEU A 84 11.21 -15.60 -14.44
C LEU A 84 10.63 -14.96 -13.16
N ILE A 85 10.68 -15.70 -12.05
CA ILE A 85 10.31 -15.22 -10.73
C ILE A 85 11.49 -15.50 -9.79
N VAL A 86 12.08 -14.45 -9.24
CA VAL A 86 13.20 -14.58 -8.30
C VAL A 86 12.70 -14.28 -6.89
N VAL A 87 12.85 -15.24 -5.99
CA VAL A 87 12.52 -15.07 -4.57
C VAL A 87 13.82 -14.80 -3.82
N ALA A 88 14.02 -13.54 -3.44
CA ALA A 88 15.28 -13.08 -2.87
C ALA A 88 15.14 -12.57 -1.44
N THR A 89 16.24 -12.60 -0.68
CA THR A 89 16.39 -11.73 0.51
C THR A 89 16.85 -10.34 0.08
N ASN A 90 17.15 -9.48 1.06
CA ASN A 90 17.81 -8.19 0.87
C ASN A 90 19.14 -8.23 0.08
N ILE A 91 19.67 -9.41 -0.26
CA ILE A 91 20.81 -9.51 -1.19
C ILE A 91 20.49 -8.91 -2.56
N ALA A 92 19.23 -8.95 -3.00
CA ALA A 92 18.77 -8.36 -4.26
C ALA A 92 18.65 -6.82 -4.22
N GLU A 93 18.71 -6.20 -3.04
CA GLU A 93 18.72 -4.73 -2.88
C GLU A 93 20.08 -4.13 -3.25
N THR A 94 21.14 -4.95 -3.17
CA THR A 94 22.50 -4.52 -3.53
C THR A 94 22.63 -4.32 -5.04
N SER A 95 23.77 -3.78 -5.51
CA SER A 95 24.04 -3.40 -6.91
C SER A 95 23.99 -4.53 -7.98
N LEU A 96 23.39 -5.67 -7.67
CA LEU A 96 23.21 -6.82 -8.54
C LEU A 96 21.95 -6.61 -9.39
N THR A 97 22.14 -6.30 -10.67
CA THR A 97 21.03 -6.10 -11.61
C THR A 97 20.69 -7.41 -12.31
N ILE A 98 19.47 -7.93 -12.10
CA ILE A 98 18.96 -9.09 -12.84
C ILE A 98 18.27 -8.59 -14.11
N PRO A 99 18.70 -9.01 -15.31
CA PRO A 99 18.09 -8.55 -16.56
C PRO A 99 16.65 -9.06 -16.68
N GLY A 100 15.77 -8.24 -17.27
CA GLY A 100 14.39 -8.61 -17.57
C GLY A 100 13.41 -8.50 -16.38
N VAL A 101 13.85 -8.00 -15.23
CA VAL A 101 12.94 -7.70 -14.11
C VAL A 101 12.14 -6.43 -14.42
N SER A 102 10.81 -6.58 -14.53
CA SER A 102 9.88 -5.46 -14.76
C SER A 102 9.07 -5.08 -13.52
N TYR A 103 9.01 -5.96 -12.53
CA TYR A 103 8.17 -5.81 -11.35
C TYR A 103 8.93 -6.25 -10.10
N VAL A 104 8.72 -5.53 -9.01
CA VAL A 104 9.27 -5.86 -7.69
C VAL A 104 8.13 -5.89 -6.70
N VAL A 105 8.05 -6.97 -5.93
CA VAL A 105 7.13 -7.10 -4.79
C VAL A 105 7.99 -7.10 -3.54
N ASP A 106 8.00 -5.99 -2.80
CA ASP A 106 8.75 -5.84 -1.56
C ASP A 106 7.85 -6.14 -0.35
N SER A 107 8.35 -6.94 0.58
CA SER A 107 7.67 -7.26 1.84
C SER A 107 7.80 -6.17 2.90
N GLY A 108 8.71 -5.21 2.72
CA GLY A 108 8.96 -4.10 3.66
C GLY A 108 9.56 -4.53 4.99
N ARG A 109 10.11 -5.76 5.09
CA ARG A 109 10.71 -6.31 6.31
C ARG A 109 12.06 -6.96 6.01
N GLN A 110 12.96 -6.87 6.98
CA GLN A 110 14.27 -7.51 6.91
C GLN A 110 14.69 -8.10 8.26
N LYS A 111 15.58 -9.10 8.21
CA LYS A 111 16.15 -9.71 9.40
C LYS A 111 17.39 -8.91 9.84
N CYS A 112 17.27 -8.15 10.93
CA CYS A 112 18.38 -7.42 11.54
C CYS A 112 18.95 -8.19 12.74
N ARG A 113 20.26 -8.07 12.97
CA ARG A 113 20.91 -8.59 14.17
C ARG A 113 21.26 -7.42 15.08
N ASN A 114 20.53 -7.28 16.18
CA ASN A 114 20.81 -6.24 17.17
C ASN A 114 21.85 -6.75 18.16
N TYR A 115 22.87 -5.94 18.44
CA TYR A 115 23.85 -6.20 19.48
C TYR A 115 23.64 -5.16 20.59
N HIS A 116 23.24 -5.62 21.77
CA HIS A 116 23.13 -4.78 22.96
C HIS A 116 24.40 -5.00 23.77
N ALA A 117 25.13 -3.92 24.04
CA ALA A 117 26.36 -3.92 24.83
C ALA A 117 26.05 -3.93 26.33
#